data_AF-A0A392PR24-F1
#
_entry.id   AF-A0A392PR24-F1
#
_cell.length_a   1.000
_cell.length_b   1.000
_cell.length_c   1.000
_cell.angle_alpha   90.00
_cell.angle_beta   90.00
_cell.angle_gamma   90.00
#
_symmetry.space_group_name_H-M   'P 1'
#
loop_
_entity.id
_entity.type
_entity.pdbx_description
1 polymer ?
#
loop_
_entity_poly.entity_id
_entity_poly.type
_entity_poly.pdbx_seq_one_letter_code
_entity_poly.pdbx_strand_id
1 'polypeptide(L)'
;MLSCHMKDNPDRANGHIFNVGNPDNEVSVKELAELMIKVYAKVADIPASSLSTLNVRSEDFYGKGYDDSDRRIPDMTIITRQLGIVS
;
A
#
# COMPACT_ATOMS: atom_id res chain seq x y z
N MET A 1 -4.42 -1.47 -15.65
CA MET A 1 -5.00 -2.83 -15.78
C MET A 1 -6.36 -2.93 -15.09
N LEU A 2 -6.48 -2.57 -13.81
CA LEU A 2 -7.74 -2.64 -13.05
C LEU A 2 -8.91 -1.83 -13.66
N SER A 3 -8.62 -0.62 -14.16
CA SER A 3 -9.60 0.22 -14.85
C SER A 3 -10.12 -0.38 -16.15
N CYS A 4 -9.35 -1.24 -16.85
CA CYS A 4 -9.85 -1.92 -18.05
C CYS A 4 -10.81 -3.05 -17.67
N HIS A 5 -10.50 -3.88 -16.65
CA HIS A 5 -11.40 -4.95 -16.21
C HIS A 5 -12.78 -4.46 -15.76
N MET A 6 -12.86 -3.34 -15.05
CA MET A 6 -14.14 -2.74 -14.66
C MET A 6 -14.92 -2.20 -15.87
N LYS A 7 -14.21 -1.57 -16.82
CA LYS A 7 -14.82 -1.01 -18.03
C LYS A 7 -15.31 -2.10 -18.99
N ASP A 8 -14.60 -3.23 -19.03
CA ASP A 8 -14.92 -4.37 -19.87
C ASP A 8 -16.02 -5.27 -19.26
N ASN A 9 -16.39 -5.05 -17.99
CA ASN A 9 -17.43 -5.81 -17.26
C ASN A 9 -18.41 -4.88 -16.49
N PRO A 10 -19.10 -3.96 -17.17
CA PRO A 10 -19.93 -2.93 -16.52
C PRO A 10 -21.06 -3.54 -15.68
N ASP A 11 -21.69 -4.63 -16.13
CA ASP A 11 -22.80 -5.28 -15.42
C ASP A 11 -22.39 -5.90 -14.08
N ARG A 12 -21.10 -6.22 -13.92
CA ARG A 12 -20.54 -6.81 -12.69
C ARG A 12 -19.86 -5.77 -11.79
N ALA A 13 -19.57 -4.59 -12.34
CA ALA A 13 -18.90 -3.51 -11.63
C ALA A 13 -19.88 -2.43 -11.11
N ASN A 14 -20.97 -2.16 -11.83
CA ASN A 14 -21.92 -1.12 -11.48
C ASN A 14 -22.61 -1.40 -10.14
N GLY A 15 -22.68 -0.38 -9.28
CA GLY A 15 -23.33 -0.46 -7.96
C GLY A 15 -22.48 -1.12 -6.86
N HIS A 16 -21.24 -1.51 -7.16
CA HIS A 16 -20.32 -2.10 -6.19
C HIS A 16 -19.19 -1.13 -5.81
N ILE A 17 -18.74 -1.23 -4.55
CA ILE A 17 -17.50 -0.61 -4.07
C ILE A 17 -16.47 -1.72 -3.92
N PHE A 18 -15.29 -1.55 -4.51
CA PHE A 18 -14.23 -2.54 -4.50
C PHE A 18 -13.02 -2.03 -3.73
N ASN A 19 -12.53 -2.82 -2.77
CA ASN A 19 -11.19 -2.63 -2.24
C ASN A 19 -10.18 -3.13 -3.26
N VAL A 20 -9.10 -2.38 -3.45
CA VAL A 20 -8.03 -2.72 -4.38
C VAL A 20 -6.72 -2.67 -3.60
N GLY A 21 -6.12 -3.84 -3.42
CA GLY A 21 -4.81 -3.98 -2.80
C GLY A 21 -4.35 -5.43 -2.83
N ASN A 22 -3.20 -5.67 -2.21
CA ASN A 22 -2.68 -7.00 -1.97
C ASN A 22 -2.56 -7.17 -0.43
N PRO A 23 -3.35 -8.06 0.19
CA PRO A 23 -3.33 -8.27 1.64
C PRO A 23 -2.05 -8.94 2.14
N ASP A 24 -1.30 -9.63 1.28
CA ASP A 24 -0.03 -10.28 1.62
C ASP A 24 1.14 -9.28 1.70
N ASN A 25 1.00 -8.09 1.09
CA ASN A 25 2.00 -7.02 1.12
C ASN A 25 1.87 -6.10 2.34
N GLU A 26 1.41 -6.64 3.46
CA GLU A 26 1.33 -5.88 4.70
C GLU A 26 2.73 -5.70 5.32
N VAL A 27 3.13 -4.45 5.46
CA VAL A 27 4.38 -4.05 6.12
C VAL A 27 4.14 -2.80 6.97
N SER A 28 4.82 -2.70 8.11
CA SER A 28 4.85 -1.46 8.87
C SER A 28 5.59 -0.36 8.10
N VAL A 29 5.33 0.91 8.44
CA VAL A 29 6.05 2.06 7.84
C VAL A 29 7.58 1.93 8.02
N LYS A 30 8.01 1.34 9.14
CA LYS A 30 9.42 1.08 9.41
C LYS A 30 10.00 0.03 8.45
N GLU A 31 9.33 -1.10 8.28
CA GLU A 31 9.76 -2.15 7.35
C GLU A 31 9.74 -1.67 5.90
N LEU A 32 8.75 -0.85 5.53
CA LEU A 32 8.71 -0.19 4.23
C LEU A 32 9.94 0.70 4.01
N ALA A 33 10.32 1.51 5.00
CA ALA A 33 11.52 2.33 4.92
C ALA A 33 12.79 1.49 4.75
N GLU A 34 12.92 0.38 5.48
CA GLU A 34 14.04 -0.55 5.35
C GLU A 34 14.09 -1.22 3.97
N LEU A 35 12.95 -1.62 3.41
CA LEU A 35 12.85 -2.16 2.06
C LEU A 35 13.24 -1.13 1.00
N MET A 36 12.77 0.12 1.14
CA MET A 36 13.11 1.20 0.23
C MET A 36 14.60 1.53 0.27
N ILE A 37 15.22 1.56 1.45
CA ILE A 37 16.68 1.76 1.58
C ILE A 37 17.44 0.66 0.84
N LYS A 38 17.04 -0.61 0.98
CA LYS A 38 17.67 -1.74 0.28
C LYS A 38 17.53 -1.62 -1.24
N VAL A 39 16.33 -1.31 -1.73
CA VAL A 39 16.06 -1.15 -3.17
C VAL A 39 16.86 0.03 -3.73
N TYR A 40 16.84 1.17 -3.04
CA TYR A 40 17.54 2.37 -3.48
C TYR A 40 19.06 2.20 -3.46
N ALA A 41 19.63 1.60 -2.40
CA ALA A 41 21.05 1.29 -2.32
C ALA A 41 21.53 0.45 -3.52
N LYS A 42 20.72 -0.52 -3.95
CA LYS A 42 20.99 -1.34 -5.13
C LYS A 42 20.92 -0.54 -6.43
N VAL A 43 19.97 0.38 -6.56
CA VAL A 43 19.79 1.20 -7.79
C VAL A 43 20.88 2.27 -7.90
N ALA A 44 21.28 2.87 -6.78
CA ALA A 44 22.25 3.95 -6.71
C ALA A 44 23.71 3.47 -6.55
N ASP A 45 23.93 2.15 -6.40
CA ASP A 45 25.24 1.53 -6.16
C ASP A 45 25.99 2.11 -4.96
N ILE A 46 25.25 2.33 -3.86
CA ILE A 46 25.79 2.83 -2.58
C ILE A 46 25.53 1.82 -1.47
N PRO A 47 26.35 1.77 -0.42
CA PRO A 47 26.09 0.89 0.72
C PRO A 47 24.83 1.34 1.46
N ALA A 48 23.89 0.43 1.71
CA ALA A 48 22.66 0.73 2.46
C ALA A 48 22.93 1.33 3.86
N SER A 49 24.09 1.04 4.45
CA SER A 49 24.54 1.60 5.73
C SER A 49 24.80 3.11 5.71
N SER A 50 24.90 3.73 4.52
CA SER A 50 25.01 5.19 4.40
C SER A 50 23.66 5.90 4.56
N LEU A 51 22.55 5.16 4.67
CA LEU A 51 21.20 5.68 4.82
C LEU A 51 20.63 5.26 6.18
N SER A 52 19.89 6.16 6.82
CA SER A 52 19.31 5.92 8.14
C SER A 52 17.91 6.48 8.25
N THR A 53 17.07 5.84 9.05
CA THR A 53 15.75 6.33 9.43
C THR A 53 15.81 7.05 10.78
N LEU A 54 15.08 8.15 10.93
CA LEU A 54 14.91 8.86 12.20
C LEU A 54 13.47 8.68 12.69
N ASN A 55 13.29 8.35 13.97
CA ASN A 55 11.97 8.37 14.59
C ASN A 55 11.60 9.81 14.95
N VAL A 56 10.44 10.26 14.45
CA VAL A 56 9.89 11.59 14.70
C VAL A 56 8.51 11.43 15.32
N ARG A 57 8.13 12.29 16.28
CA ARG A 57 6.79 12.24 16.85
C ARG A 57 5.77 12.69 15.80
N SER A 58 4.60 12.05 15.77
CA SER A 58 3.51 12.41 14.87
C SER A 58 3.06 13.86 15.04
N GLU A 59 3.06 14.39 16.26
CA GLU A 59 2.77 15.80 16.54
C GLU A 59 3.76 16.77 15.88
N ASP A 60 5.04 16.40 15.83
CA ASP A 60 6.10 17.23 15.24
C ASP A 60 6.09 17.16 13.71
N PHE A 61 5.68 16.00 13.16
CA PHE A 61 5.64 15.76 11.71
C PHE A 61 4.31 16.18 11.06
N TYR A 62 3.18 15.80 11.64
CA TYR A 62 1.82 16.05 11.13
C TYR A 62 1.06 17.15 11.87
N GLY A 63 1.48 17.53 13.09
CA GLY A 63 0.80 18.54 13.91
C GLY A 63 -0.12 17.96 14.98
N LYS A 64 -0.61 18.83 15.88
CA LYS A 64 -1.56 18.45 16.94
C LYS A 64 -2.91 18.04 16.34
N GLY A 65 -3.48 16.96 16.88
CA GLY A 65 -4.78 16.45 16.45
C GLY A 65 -4.73 15.46 15.28
N TYR A 66 -3.53 15.05 14.85
CA TYR A 66 -3.38 13.94 13.92
C TYR A 66 -3.77 12.62 14.59
N ASP A 67 -4.59 11.84 13.90
CA ASP A 67 -5.02 10.50 14.28
C ASP A 67 -4.78 9.57 13.09
N ASP A 68 -4.15 8.44 13.32
CA ASP A 68 -3.73 7.50 12.27
C ASP A 68 -4.53 6.20 12.35
N SER A 69 -4.67 5.53 11.21
CA SER A 69 -5.29 4.20 11.16
C SER A 69 -4.22 3.13 11.41
N ASP A 70 -4.36 2.34 12.48
CA ASP A 70 -3.36 1.33 12.84
C ASP A 70 -3.10 0.27 11.75
N ARG A 71 -4.14 -0.12 11.01
CA ARG A 71 -4.05 -1.23 10.05
C ARG A 71 -5.03 -1.05 8.90
N ARG A 72 -4.60 -1.38 7.68
CA ARG A 72 -5.44 -1.33 6.46
C ARG A 72 -5.25 -2.58 5.63
N ILE A 73 -6.00 -3.64 5.97
CA ILE A 73 -6.04 -4.87 5.18
C ILE A 73 -7.31 -4.80 4.31
N PRO A 74 -7.17 -4.78 2.97
CA PRO A 74 -8.33 -4.75 2.08
C PRO A 74 -9.03 -6.10 2.07
N ASP A 75 -10.36 -6.11 2.26
CA ASP A 75 -11.16 -7.30 1.96
C ASP A 75 -11.30 -7.45 0.43
N MET A 76 -10.71 -8.52 -0.10
CA MET A 76 -10.66 -8.83 -1.53
C MET A 76 -11.86 -9.68 -2.01
N THR A 77 -12.78 -10.08 -1.13
CA THR A 77 -13.89 -11.00 -1.45
C THR A 77 -14.74 -10.51 -2.63
N ILE A 78 -15.13 -9.24 -2.61
CA ILE A 78 -16.05 -8.67 -3.60
C ILE A 78 -15.37 -8.52 -4.97
N ILE A 79 -14.12 -8.05 -5.00
CA ILE A 79 -13.39 -7.83 -6.26
C ILE A 79 -12.98 -9.15 -6.91
N THR A 80 -12.59 -10.16 -6.13
CA THR A 80 -12.29 -11.49 -6.64
C THR A 80 -13.56 -12.17 -7.16
N ARG A 81 -14.69 -12.08 -6.45
CA ARG A 81 -15.96 -12.65 -6.90
C ARG A 81 -16.50 -12.01 -8.17
N GLN A 82 -16.42 -10.68 -8.28
CA GLN A 82 -17.04 -9.96 -9.41
C GLN A 82 -16.12 -9.83 -10.62
N LEU A 83 -14.82 -9.68 -10.42
CA LEU A 83 -13.88 -9.37 -11.51
C LEU A 83 -12.76 -10.40 -11.67
N GLY A 84 -12.69 -11.43 -10.82
CA GLY A 84 -11.66 -12.48 -10.90
C GLY A 84 -10.25 -11.97 -10.59
N ILE A 85 -10.13 -10.79 -9.99
CA ILE A 85 -8.84 -10.17 -9.66
C ILE A 85 -8.31 -10.81 -8.38
N VAL A 86 -7.07 -11.28 -8.47
CA VAL A 86 -6.24 -11.75 -7.36
C VAL A 86 -4.93 -10.98 -7.43
N SER A 87 -4.51 -10.40 -6.30
CA SER A 87 -3.34 -9.53 -6.20
C SER A 87 -2.32 -10.10 -5.25
#